data_AF-A0A2C9LU59-F1
#
_entry.id   AF-A0A2C9LU59-F1
#
_cell.length_a   1.000
_cell.length_b   1.000
_cell.length_c   1.000
_cell.angle_alpha   90.00
_cell.angle_beta   90.00
_cell.angle_gamma   90.00
#
_symmetry.space_group_name_H-M   'P 1'
#
loop_
_entity.id
_entity.type
_entity.pdbx_description
1 polymer ?
#
loop_
_entity_poly.entity_id
_entity_poly.type
_entity_poly.pdbx_seq_one_letter_code
_entity_poly.pdbx_strand_id
1 'polypeptide(L)'
;MLLFPVSRFGHNYYVITPAGKPSFIIVASYNNTSVSVRLVNAGLASQPILANGRNYTNNDLMDLLLNSEQGFMIQRCNHHGSEDFTGTSVYGVKPIGLISGACGAKQNCSTQVYM
;
A
#
# COMPACT_ATOMS: atom_id res chain seq x y z
N MET A 1 1.68 -15.50 -10.93
CA MET A 1 1.33 -14.32 -11.73
C MET A 1 -0.11 -13.97 -11.40
N LEU A 2 -0.37 -12.80 -10.80
CA LEU A 2 -1.74 -12.29 -10.65
C LEU A 2 -2.09 -11.48 -11.90
N LEU A 3 -3.24 -11.76 -12.51
CA LEU A 3 -3.77 -11.04 -13.65
C LEU A 3 -4.95 -10.19 -13.16
N PHE A 4 -4.83 -8.86 -13.27
CA PHE A 4 -5.88 -7.93 -12.89
C PHE A 4 -6.54 -7.30 -14.12
N PRO A 5 -7.89 -7.32 -14.23
CA PRO A 5 -8.58 -6.63 -15.31
C PRO A 5 -8.48 -5.11 -15.09
N VAL A 6 -7.59 -4.47 -15.84
CA VAL A 6 -7.36 -3.01 -15.78
C VAL A 6 -8.62 -2.18 -16.06
N SER A 7 -9.62 -2.75 -16.73
CA SER A 7 -10.91 -2.12 -17.00
C SER A 7 -11.76 -1.86 -15.75
N ARG A 8 -11.41 -2.47 -14.61
CA ARG A 8 -12.07 -2.28 -13.30
C ARG A 8 -11.27 -1.37 -12.36
N PHE A 9 -10.17 -0.78 -12.84
CA PHE A 9 -9.38 0.14 -12.04
C PHE A 9 -10.14 1.46 -11.86
N GLY A 10 -9.93 2.07 -10.71
CA GLY A 10 -10.64 3.25 -10.24
C GLY A 10 -9.68 4.28 -9.69
N HIS A 11 -10.22 5.41 -9.25
CA HIS A 11 -9.42 6.51 -8.72
C HIS A 11 -9.27 6.46 -7.20
N ASN A 12 -10.29 5.99 -6.49
CA ASN A 12 -10.36 6.04 -5.03
C ASN A 12 -10.50 4.62 -4.48
N TYR A 13 -9.65 4.29 -3.51
CA TYR A 13 -9.72 3.03 -2.79
C TYR A 13 -9.46 3.24 -1.30
N TYR A 14 -9.99 2.30 -0.51
CA TYR A 14 -9.68 2.17 0.90
C TYR A 14 -9.09 0.79 1.16
N VAL A 15 -8.05 0.75 1.98
CA VAL A 15 -7.45 -0.50 2.45
C VAL A 15 -8.32 -1.08 3.56
N ILE A 16 -8.55 -2.38 3.50
CA ILE A 16 -9.15 -3.17 4.57
C ILE A 16 -8.14 -4.25 4.95
N THR A 17 -7.82 -4.34 6.23
CA THR A 17 -6.92 -5.37 6.76
C THR A 17 -7.75 -6.52 7.33
N PRO A 18 -7.85 -7.67 6.64
CA PRO A 18 -8.37 -8.87 7.28
C PRO A 18 -7.41 -9.30 8.42
N ALA A 19 -7.92 -10.00 9.44
CA ALA A 19 -7.13 -10.37 10.62
C ALA A 19 -5.74 -10.96 10.25
N GLY A 20 -4.67 -10.36 10.77
CA GLY A 20 -3.30 -10.74 10.47
C GLY A 20 -2.38 -9.54 10.27
N LYS A 21 -1.25 -9.74 9.57
CA LYS A 21 -0.24 -8.69 9.33
C LYS A 21 -0.58 -7.87 8.10
N PRO A 22 -0.81 -6.56 8.19
CA PRO A 22 -1.35 -5.80 7.08
C PRO A 22 -0.38 -5.70 5.91
N SER A 23 -0.95 -5.77 4.72
CA SER A 23 -0.27 -5.55 3.45
C SER A 23 -1.22 -4.95 2.43
N PHE A 24 -0.70 -4.09 1.57
CA PHE A 24 -1.39 -3.68 0.37
C PHE A 24 -0.39 -3.34 -0.74
N ILE A 25 -0.86 -3.45 -1.98
CA ILE A 25 -0.12 -3.05 -3.17
C ILE A 25 -1.00 -2.20 -4.07
N ILE A 26 -0.41 -1.13 -4.58
CA ILE A 26 -0.97 -0.22 -5.57
C ILE A 26 -0.29 -0.52 -6.90
N VAL A 27 -1.05 -0.58 -7.99
CA VAL A 27 -0.53 -0.80 -9.34
C VAL A 27 -1.07 0.26 -10.28
N ALA A 28 -0.20 0.87 -11.09
CA ALA A 28 -0.60 1.86 -12.09
C ALA A 28 -0.78 1.23 -13.48
N SER A 29 -1.85 1.59 -14.18
CA SER A 29 -2.08 1.17 -15.58
C SER A 29 -1.60 2.20 -16.60
N TYR A 30 -1.15 3.37 -16.15
CA TYR A 30 -0.79 4.48 -17.01
C TYR A 30 0.52 5.11 -16.54
N ASN A 31 1.30 5.63 -17.48
CA ASN A 31 2.51 6.40 -17.18
C ASN A 31 2.20 7.72 -16.46
N ASN A 32 3.15 8.19 -15.66
CA ASN A 32 3.04 9.45 -14.91
C ASN A 32 1.73 9.52 -14.10
N THR A 33 1.41 8.46 -13.38
CA THR A 33 0.25 8.39 -12.48
C THR A 33 0.68 8.87 -11.11
N SER A 34 0.24 10.07 -10.72
CA SER A 34 0.39 10.57 -9.35
C SER A 34 -0.62 9.87 -8.44
N VAL A 35 -0.14 9.31 -7.34
CA VAL A 35 -0.94 8.61 -6.34
C VAL A 35 -0.65 9.21 -4.97
N SER A 36 -1.71 9.62 -4.26
CA SER A 36 -1.64 10.10 -2.89
C SER A 36 -2.22 9.05 -1.95
N VAL A 37 -1.43 8.66 -0.94
CA VAL A 37 -1.79 7.69 0.08
C VAL A 37 -1.84 8.40 1.42
N ARG A 38 -3.03 8.52 2.02
CA ARG A 38 -3.18 8.94 3.42
C ARG A 38 -3.12 7.69 4.28
N LEU A 39 -1.96 7.45 4.87
CA LEU A 39 -1.65 6.24 5.60
C LEU A 39 -2.39 6.20 6.94
N VAL A 40 -3.15 5.15 7.19
CA VAL A 40 -3.54 4.75 8.54
C VAL A 40 -2.57 3.66 9.00
N ASN A 41 -1.97 3.86 10.17
CA ASN A 41 -1.00 2.96 10.78
C ASN A 41 -1.38 2.75 12.24
N ALA A 42 -2.57 2.20 12.46
CA ALA A 42 -3.10 1.94 13.79
C ALA A 42 -2.36 0.76 14.45
N GLY A 43 -2.18 0.83 15.78
CA GLY A 43 -1.41 -0.16 16.54
C GLY A 43 0.11 0.00 16.50
N LEU A 44 0.63 0.97 15.73
CA LEU A 44 2.07 1.20 15.50
C LEU A 44 2.50 2.68 15.62
N ALA A 45 1.91 3.44 16.55
CA ALA A 45 2.23 4.87 16.72
C ALA A 45 3.75 5.18 16.84
N SER A 46 4.58 4.18 17.19
CA SER A 46 6.02 4.29 17.37
C SER A 46 6.90 3.76 16.23
N GLN A 47 6.36 3.12 15.18
CA GLN A 47 7.19 2.62 14.07
C GLN A 47 6.80 3.22 12.72
N PRO A 48 7.66 4.07 12.12
CA PRO A 48 7.40 4.64 10.81
C PRO A 48 7.51 3.60 9.70
N ILE A 49 6.92 3.93 8.56
CA ILE A 49 7.13 3.23 7.28
C ILE A 49 8.13 4.05 6.48
N LEU A 50 9.29 3.46 6.18
CA LEU A 50 10.31 4.10 5.34
C LEU A 50 9.98 3.87 3.87
N ALA A 51 9.73 4.94 3.13
CA ALA A 51 9.54 4.94 1.68
C ALA A 51 10.11 6.22 1.08
N ASN A 52 10.69 6.16 -0.13
CA ASN A 52 11.26 7.34 -0.82
C ASN A 52 12.22 8.17 0.07
N GLY A 53 12.98 7.51 0.95
CA GLY A 53 13.89 8.17 1.90
C GLY A 53 13.22 8.94 3.04
N ARG A 54 11.89 8.85 3.20
CA ARG A 54 11.11 9.51 4.26
C ARG A 54 10.41 8.48 5.14
N ASN A 55 10.38 8.79 6.44
CA ASN A 55 9.60 8.07 7.43
C ASN A 55 8.16 8.61 7.46
N TYR A 56 7.19 7.74 7.22
CA TYR A 56 5.76 8.04 7.26
C TYR A 56 5.13 7.41 8.51
N THR A 57 4.34 8.21 9.21
CA THR A 57 3.63 7.85 10.43
C THR A 57 2.11 7.88 10.19
N ASN A 58 1.34 7.62 11.25
CA ASN A 58 -0.11 7.60 11.14
C ASN A 58 -0.67 8.95 10.66
N ASN A 59 -1.58 8.91 9.70
CA ASN A 59 -2.20 10.03 8.99
C ASN A 59 -1.29 10.85 8.07
N ASP A 60 -0.02 10.47 7.90
CA ASP A 60 0.84 11.13 6.92
C ASP A 60 0.34 10.91 5.49
N LEU A 61 0.58 11.91 4.64
CA LEU A 61 0.33 11.85 3.21
C LEU A 61 1.63 11.44 2.49
N MET A 62 1.57 10.32 1.78
CA MET A 62 2.64 9.82 0.92
C MET A 62 2.24 10.02 -0.54
N ASP A 63 3.04 10.79 -1.27
CA ASP A 63 2.86 10.98 -2.71
C ASP A 63 3.83 10.11 -3.49
N LEU A 64 3.29 9.39 -4.47
CA LEU A 64 3.99 8.45 -5.32
C LEU A 64 3.80 8.86 -6.78
N LEU A 65 4.85 8.69 -7.58
CA LEU A 65 4.77 8.79 -9.03
C LEU A 65 5.04 7.41 -9.62
N LEU A 66 4.03 6.80 -10.23
CA LEU A 66 4.12 5.46 -10.81
C LEU A 66 3.96 5.53 -12.32
N ASN A 67 4.75 4.72 -13.03
CA ASN A 67 4.56 4.45 -14.44
C ASN A 67 3.68 3.23 -14.67
N SER A 68 3.27 3.02 -15.92
CA SER A 68 2.49 1.85 -16.31
C SER A 68 3.18 0.58 -15.86
N GLU A 69 2.41 -0.35 -15.30
CA GLU A 69 2.85 -1.65 -14.79
C GLU A 69 3.73 -1.59 -13.53
N GLN A 70 4.06 -0.40 -13.04
CA GLN A 70 4.78 -0.26 -11.77
C GLN A 70 3.87 -0.45 -10.57
N GLY A 71 4.45 -0.99 -9.51
CA GLY A 71 3.75 -1.32 -8.28
C GLY A 71 4.46 -0.76 -7.04
N PHE A 72 3.67 -0.25 -6.10
CA PHE A 72 4.16 0.14 -4.79
C PHE A 72 3.48 -0.68 -3.71
N MET A 73 4.26 -1.38 -2.89
CA MET A 73 3.75 -2.27 -1.86
C MET A 73 4.25 -1.87 -0.48
N ILE A 74 3.33 -1.84 0.48
CA ILE A 74 3.63 -1.73 1.90
C ILE A 74 3.24 -3.06 2.55
N GLN A 75 4.14 -3.63 3.35
CA GLN A 75 3.87 -4.85 4.11
C GLN A 75 4.56 -4.84 5.47
N ARG A 76 3.88 -5.39 6.48
CA ARG A 76 4.39 -5.48 7.87
C ARG A 76 4.44 -6.92 8.39
N CYS A 77 4.81 -7.88 7.54
CA CYS A 77 4.74 -9.30 7.90
C CYS A 77 5.71 -9.73 9.02
N ASN A 78 6.75 -8.94 9.29
CA ASN A 78 7.81 -9.31 10.25
C ASN A 78 7.64 -8.66 11.63
N HIS A 79 6.62 -7.84 11.84
CA HIS A 79 6.40 -7.21 13.14
C HIS A 79 5.51 -8.06 14.02
N HIS A 80 5.72 -7.97 15.34
CA HIS A 80 4.92 -8.65 16.35
C HIS A 80 3.95 -7.65 16.99
N GLY A 81 2.89 -7.22 16.29
CA GLY A 81 1.81 -6.43 16.88
C GLY A 81 0.42 -6.67 16.26
N SER A 82 -0.55 -5.86 16.71
CA SER A 82 -1.89 -5.74 16.13
C SER A 82 -1.89 -4.60 15.10
N GLU A 83 -1.04 -4.71 14.08
CA GLU A 83 -0.93 -3.68 13.06
C GLU A 83 -2.20 -3.65 12.20
N ASP A 84 -2.66 -2.45 11.85
CA ASP A 84 -3.83 -2.29 10.99
C ASP A 84 -3.68 -1.08 10.06
N PHE A 85 -3.84 -1.33 8.75
CA PHE A 85 -3.91 -0.30 7.71
C PHE A 85 -5.35 0.05 7.28
N THR A 86 -6.36 -0.49 7.96
CA THR A 86 -7.77 -0.25 7.66
C THR A 86 -8.08 1.23 7.73
N GLY A 87 -8.71 1.75 6.67
CA GLY A 87 -8.99 3.17 6.55
C GLY A 87 -7.89 3.99 5.86
N THR A 88 -6.75 3.39 5.51
CA THR A 88 -5.79 4.02 4.59
C THR A 88 -6.52 4.32 3.28
N SER A 89 -6.52 5.59 2.87
CA SER A 89 -7.15 6.01 1.61
C SER A 89 -6.09 6.21 0.53
N VAL A 90 -6.34 5.66 -0.65
CA VAL A 90 -5.47 5.76 -1.82
C VAL A 90 -6.23 6.45 -2.93
N TYR A 91 -5.67 7.55 -3.44
CA TYR A 91 -6.22 8.30 -4.56
C TYR A 91 -5.21 8.39 -5.71
N GLY A 92 -5.59 7.99 -6.91
CA GLY A 92 -4.83 8.18 -8.13
C GLY A 92 -5.44 9.25 -9.04
N VAL A 93 -4.62 10.14 -9.62
CA VAL A 93 -5.09 11.08 -10.66
C VAL A 93 -5.49 10.39 -11.96
N LYS A 94 -5.02 9.15 -12.16
CA LYS A 94 -5.45 8.20 -13.20
C LYS A 94 -5.90 6.90 -12.53
N PRO A 95 -6.66 6.03 -13.23
CA PRO A 95 -7.10 4.76 -12.67
C PRO A 95 -5.92 3.88 -12.21
N ILE A 96 -6.03 3.35 -10.99
CA ILE A 96 -5.07 2.47 -10.34
C ILE A 96 -5.78 1.19 -9.86
N GLY A 97 -5.00 0.14 -9.62
CA GLY A 97 -5.44 -1.06 -8.93
C GLY A 97 -4.98 -1.02 -7.48
N LEU A 98 -5.83 -1.51 -6.57
CA LEU A 98 -5.46 -1.75 -5.18
C LEU A 98 -5.77 -3.19 -4.80
N ILE A 99 -4.81 -3.85 -4.16
CA ILE A 99 -5.02 -5.13 -3.47
C ILE A 99 -4.66 -4.90 -2.01
N SER A 100 -5.54 -5.31 -1.10
CA SER A 100 -5.27 -5.29 0.34
C SER A 100 -5.46 -6.68 0.92
N GLY A 101 -4.73 -6.98 1.98
CA GLY A 101 -4.76 -8.29 2.60
C GLY A 101 -3.87 -8.37 3.82
N ALA A 102 -3.65 -9.60 4.29
CA ALA A 102 -2.77 -9.87 5.41
C ALA A 102 -1.75 -10.95 5.05
N CYS A 103 -0.53 -10.80 5.57
CA CYS A 103 0.51 -11.80 5.44
C CYS A 103 0.17 -13.03 6.27
N GLY A 104 0.44 -14.22 5.72
CA GLY A 104 0.39 -15.46 6.48
C GLY A 104 1.49 -15.51 7.55
N ALA A 105 1.27 -16.29 8.61
CA ALA A 105 2.10 -16.36 9.83
C ALA A 105 3.56 -16.84 9.64
N LYS A 106 4.06 -17.02 8.40
CA LYS A 106 5.40 -17.55 8.10
C LYS A 106 6.04 -16.88 6.88
N GLN A 107 6.03 -15.56 6.78
CA GLN A 107 6.78 -14.87 5.72
C GLN A 107 7.62 -13.72 6.27
N ASN A 108 8.95 -13.85 6.08
CA ASN A 108 9.91 -12.76 6.24
C ASN A 108 9.74 -11.79 5.07
N CYS A 109 8.97 -10.72 5.24
CA CYS A 109 8.69 -9.77 4.17
C CYS A 109 9.31 -8.39 4.43
N SER A 110 10.13 -7.93 3.50
CA SER A 110 10.66 -6.56 3.40
C SER A 110 9.76 -5.70 2.51
N THR A 111 9.51 -4.44 2.83
CA THR A 111 8.91 -3.47 1.89
C THR A 111 9.65 -3.52 0.55
N GLN A 112 8.95 -3.86 -0.53
CA GLN A 112 9.54 -3.97 -1.87
C GLN A 112 8.83 -2.98 -2.79
N VAL A 113 9.62 -2.12 -3.43
CA VAL A 113 9.18 -1.29 -4.55
C VAL A 113 9.49 -2.08 -5.81
N TYR A 114 8.48 -2.39 -6.60
CA TYR A 114 8.67 -3.00 -7.92
C TYR A 114 8.68 -1.86 -8.94
N MET A 115 9.89 -1.43 -9.31
CA MET A 115 10.13 -0.42 -10.35
C MET A 115 10.24 -1.07 -11.72
#